data_AF-A0A3Q7EDD1-F1
#
_entry.id   AF-A0A3Q7EDD1-F1
#
_cell.length_a   1.000
_cell.length_b   1.000
_cell.length_c   1.000
_cell.angle_alpha   90.00
_cell.angle_beta   90.00
_cell.angle_gamma   90.00
#
_symmetry.space_group_name_H-M   'P 1'
#
loop_
_entity.id
_entity.type
_entity.pdbx_description
1 polymer ?
#
loop_
_entity_poly.entity_id
_entity_poly.type
_entity_poly.pdbx_seq_one_letter_code
_entity_poly.pdbx_strand_id
1 'polypeptide(L)'
;MFYGCVPVIIANHYDLPFADILDWKHFSVIVATLDIPLLKKILRGITQQEYLVLQSNVLKVREHFQWHVSPIHFDAFYMVMYELWVRRSSLRLQ
;
A
#
# COMPACT_ATOMS: atom_id res chain seq x y z
N MET A 1 -0.06 9.24 -0.70
CA MET A 1 1.40 9.06 -0.88
C MET A 1 2.12 10.18 -1.61
N PHE A 2 1.42 11.04 -2.36
CA PHE A 2 2.05 12.07 -3.21
C PHE A 2 3.06 12.99 -2.48
N TYR A 3 2.83 13.28 -1.20
CA TYR A 3 3.71 14.11 -0.35
C TYR A 3 4.72 13.31 0.49
N GLY A 4 4.85 12.00 0.30
CA GLY A 4 5.80 11.16 1.06
C GLY A 4 5.37 10.81 2.50
N CYS A 5 4.12 11.05 2.88
CA CYS A 5 3.61 10.63 4.19
C CYS A 5 3.39 9.12 4.26
N VAL A 6 3.73 8.50 5.39
CA VAL A 6 3.43 7.09 5.68
C VAL A 6 1.93 6.92 5.87
N PRO A 7 1.24 6.13 5.03
CA PRO A 7 -0.18 5.87 5.20
C PRO A 7 -0.44 5.04 6.45
N VAL A 8 -1.49 5.42 7.18
CA VAL A 8 -2.08 4.61 8.25
C VAL A 8 -3.36 4.00 7.70
N ILE A 9 -3.38 2.69 7.56
CA ILE A 9 -4.52 1.95 7.00
C ILE A 9 -5.35 1.42 8.16
N ILE A 10 -6.60 1.85 8.23
CA ILE A 10 -7.56 1.36 9.22
C ILE A 10 -8.52 0.40 8.52
N ALA A 11 -8.29 -0.90 8.67
CA ALA A 11 -9.06 -1.93 7.97
C ALA A 11 -8.99 -3.27 8.70
N ASN A 12 -10.10 -4.01 8.71
CA ASN A 12 -10.11 -5.41 9.14
C ASN A 12 -9.83 -6.37 7.97
N HIS A 13 -10.43 -6.12 6.80
CA HIS A 13 -10.38 -7.00 5.62
C HIS A 13 -10.51 -6.20 4.29
N TYR A 14 -9.79 -5.09 4.14
CA TYR A 14 -9.78 -4.38 2.85
C TYR A 14 -8.74 -4.97 1.91
N ASP A 15 -9.16 -5.27 0.68
CA ASP A 15 -8.25 -5.53 -0.42
C ASP A 15 -7.61 -4.22 -0.85
N LEU A 16 -6.35 -4.02 -0.43
CA LEU A 16 -5.59 -2.84 -0.81
C LEU A 16 -5.14 -2.96 -2.27
N PRO A 17 -5.05 -1.84 -3.01
CA PRO A 17 -4.58 -1.89 -4.39
C PRO A 17 -3.20 -2.54 -4.47
N PHE A 18 -3.04 -3.47 -5.41
CA PHE A 18 -1.79 -4.16 -5.64
C PHE A 18 -1.29 -4.99 -4.46
N ALA A 19 -2.16 -5.39 -3.51
CA ALA A 19 -1.75 -6.17 -2.33
C ALA A 19 -1.12 -7.53 -2.69
N ASP A 20 -1.43 -8.08 -3.87
CA ASP A 20 -0.82 -9.32 -4.38
C ASP A 20 0.61 -9.09 -4.94
N ILE A 21 1.01 -7.83 -5.13
CA ILE A 21 2.27 -7.41 -5.76
C ILE A 21 3.16 -6.66 -4.78
N LEU A 22 2.57 -5.79 -3.96
CA LEU A 22 3.24 -4.92 -3.00
C LEU A 22 2.85 -5.31 -1.58
N ASP A 23 3.85 -5.57 -0.74
CA ASP A 23 3.61 -5.79 0.69
C ASP A 23 3.47 -4.44 1.42
N TRP A 24 2.22 -4.07 1.67
CA TRP A 24 1.84 -2.85 2.38
C TRP A 24 2.46 -2.71 3.76
N LYS A 25 2.85 -3.81 4.44
CA LYS A 25 3.50 -3.74 5.76
C LYS A 25 4.86 -3.05 5.73
N HIS A 26 5.51 -3.00 4.56
CA HIS A 26 6.82 -2.37 4.41
C HIS A 26 6.78 -0.84 4.27
N PHE A 27 5.61 -0.27 3.99
CA PHE A 27 5.49 1.18 3.75
C PHE A 27 4.24 1.80 4.38
N SER A 28 3.48 1.06 5.17
CA SER A 28 2.29 1.55 5.85
C SER A 28 2.19 1.02 7.28
N VAL A 29 1.37 1.70 8.08
CA VAL A 29 0.98 1.22 9.41
C VAL A 29 -0.44 0.69 9.31
N ILE A 30 -0.62 -0.61 9.50
CA ILE A 30 -1.94 -1.26 9.43
C ILE A 30 -2.51 -1.37 10.85
N VAL A 31 -3.71 -0.85 11.05
CA VAL A 31 -4.41 -0.81 12.34
C VAL A 31 -5.77 -1.48 12.16
N ALA A 32 -6.06 -2.49 12.97
CA ALA A 32 -7.39 -3.09 12.99
C ALA A 32 -8.42 -2.07 13.48
N THR A 33 -9.66 -2.14 12.99
CA THR A 33 -10.72 -1.20 13.39
C THR A 33 -11.00 -1.27 14.89
N LEU A 34 -10.85 -2.44 15.50
CA LEU A 34 -10.99 -2.65 16.95
C LEU A 34 -9.91 -1.89 17.77
N ASP A 35 -8.75 -1.61 17.16
CA ASP A 35 -7.60 -0.98 17.81
C ASP A 35 -7.56 0.55 17.61
N ILE A 36 -8.58 1.15 16.98
CA ILE A 36 -8.72 2.61 16.85
C ILE A 36 -8.56 3.33 18.22
N PRO A 37 -9.13 2.85 19.34
CA PRO A 37 -8.91 3.49 20.65
C PRO A 37 -7.43 3.53 21.07
N LEU A 38 -6.62 2.60 20.57
CA LEU A 38 -5.18 2.50 20.83
C LEU A 38 -4.33 3.21 19.77
N LEU A 39 -4.92 3.82 18.75
CA LEU A 39 -4.22 4.43 17.61
C LEU A 39 -3.09 5.38 18.06
N LYS A 40 -3.37 6.26 19.02
CA LYS A 40 -2.36 7.20 19.55
C LYS A 40 -1.17 6.48 20.19
N LYS A 41 -1.42 5.35 20.88
CA LYS A 41 -0.36 4.53 21.48
C LYS A 41 0.44 3.82 20.41
N ILE A 42 -0.21 3.25 19.39
CA ILE A 42 0.43 2.58 18.26
C ILE A 42 1.35 3.56 17.53
N LEU A 43 0.83 4.71 17.10
CA LEU A 43 1.60 5.70 16.35
C LEU A 43 2.77 6.29 17.15
N ARG A 44 2.60 6.48 18.47
CA ARG A 44 3.70 6.92 19.36
C ARG A 44 4.72 5.82 19.66
N GLY A 45 4.37 4.56 19.47
CA GLY A 45 5.26 3.43 19.64
C GLY A 45 6.25 3.27 18.48
N ILE A 46 5.97 3.88 17.33
CA ILE A 46 6.85 3.88 16.17
C ILE A 46 8.03 4.80 16.45
N THR A 47 9.23 4.23 16.41
CA THR A 47 10.48 4.97 16.56
C THR A 47 10.75 5.82 15.33
N GLN A 48 11.57 6.86 15.49
CA GLN A 48 12.00 7.71 14.37
C GLN A 48 12.68 6.89 13.26
N GLN A 49 13.46 5.88 13.63
CA GLN A 49 14.16 5.02 12.66
C GLN A 49 13.18 4.19 11.83
N GLU A 50 12.21 3.55 12.48
CA GLU A 50 11.15 2.79 11.79
C GLU A 50 10.33 3.70 10.87
N TYR A 51 9.99 4.91 11.33
CA TYR A 51 9.28 5.89 10.50
C TYR A 51 10.08 6.26 9.24
N LEU A 52 11.38 6.50 9.36
CA LEU A 52 12.23 6.83 8.20
C LEU A 52 12.32 5.68 7.19
N VAL A 53 12.35 4.43 7.67
CA VAL A 53 12.31 3.24 6.80
C VAL A 53 10.98 3.17 6.05
N LEU A 54 9.85 3.30 6.76
CA LEU A 54 8.52 3.33 6.15
C LEU A 54 8.41 4.46 5.13
N GLN A 55 8.87 5.66 5.47
CA GLN A 55 8.85 6.83 4.60
C GLN A 55 9.69 6.63 3.33
N SER A 56 10.91 6.08 3.46
CA SER A 56 11.75 5.76 2.32
C SER A 56 11.06 4.77 1.38
N ASN A 57 10.40 3.76 1.93
CA ASN A 57 9.67 2.78 1.13
C ASN A 57 8.43 3.39 0.45
N VAL A 58 7.72 4.31 1.10
CA VAL A 58 6.63 5.08 0.46
C VAL A 58 7.13 5.82 -0.78
N LEU A 59 8.31 6.46 -0.69
CA LEU A 59 8.86 7.20 -1.83
C LEU A 59 9.21 6.28 -3.00
N LYS A 60 9.69 5.06 -2.72
CA LYS A 60 9.99 4.05 -3.75
C LYS A 60 8.71 3.55 -4.43
N VAL A 61 7.69 3.18 -3.65
CA VAL A 61 6.46 2.60 -4.23
C VAL A 61 5.54 3.65 -4.86
N ARG A 62 5.78 4.95 -4.64
CA ARG A 62 4.91 6.04 -5.09
C ARG A 62 4.61 5.99 -6.58
N GLU A 63 5.61 5.70 -7.41
CA GLU A 63 5.49 5.68 -8.87
C GLU A 63 4.47 4.63 -9.36
N HIS A 64 4.34 3.51 -8.65
CA HIS A 64 3.39 2.43 -8.96
C HIS A 64 1.92 2.84 -8.78
N PHE A 65 1.66 3.94 -8.07
CA PHE A 65 0.31 4.47 -7.86
C PHE A 65 0.02 5.71 -8.73
N GLN A 66 0.91 6.07 -9.65
CA GLN A 66 0.74 7.21 -10.55
C GLN A 66 0.18 6.76 -11.89
N TRP A 67 -0.92 7.38 -12.32
CA TRP A 67 -1.48 7.17 -13.65
C TRP A 67 -0.97 8.24 -14.59
N HIS A 68 -0.22 7.85 -15.61
CA HIS A 68 0.28 8.76 -16.65
C HIS A 68 -0.64 8.75 -17.87
N VAL A 69 -0.66 9.86 -18.64
CA VAL A 69 -1.44 9.95 -19.89
C VAL A 69 -0.92 8.94 -20.93
N SER A 70 0.40 8.80 -21.01
CA SER A 70 1.07 7.73 -21.76
C SER A 70 1.70 6.79 -20.74
N PRO A 71 1.40 5.47 -20.74
CA PRO A 71 1.92 4.55 -19.74
C PRO A 71 3.45 4.53 -19.68
N ILE A 72 4.00 4.62 -18.47
CA ILE A 72 5.44 4.53 -18.18
C ILE A 72 5.69 3.23 -17.42
N HIS A 73 6.86 2.60 -17.61
CA HIS A 73 7.21 1.35 -16.94
C HIS A 73 6.85 1.35 -15.44
N PHE A 74 6.16 0.29 -15.01
CA PHE A 74 5.72 0.05 -13.63
C PHE A 74 4.80 1.12 -13.02
N ASP A 75 4.20 1.98 -13.83
CA ASP A 75 3.18 2.90 -13.35
C ASP A 75 1.86 2.19 -13.02
N ALA A 76 0.85 2.95 -12.56
CA ALA A 76 -0.44 2.39 -12.16
C ALA A 76 -1.12 1.60 -13.28
N PHE A 77 -0.93 1.95 -14.55
CA PHE A 77 -1.50 1.18 -15.66
C PHE A 77 -0.88 -0.22 -15.71
N TYR A 78 0.45 -0.33 -15.70
CA TYR A 78 1.12 -1.63 -15.72
C TYR A 78 0.86 -2.46 -14.46
N MET A 79 0.78 -1.81 -13.29
CA MET A 79 0.46 -2.47 -12.03
C MET A 79 -0.93 -3.11 -12.06
N VAL A 80 -1.94 -2.38 -12.58
CA VAL A 80 -3.30 -2.93 -12.78
C VAL A 80 -3.28 -4.09 -13.78
N MET A 81 -2.61 -3.92 -14.93
CA MET A 81 -2.53 -4.97 -15.94
C MET A 81 -1.87 -6.24 -15.40
N TYR A 82 -0.83 -6.08 -14.59
CA TYR A 82 -0.14 -7.20 -13.95
C TYR A 82 -1.01 -7.87 -12.88
N GLU A 83 -1.69 -7.10 -12.04
CA GLU A 83 -2.62 -7.64 -11.02
C GLU A 83 -3.75 -8.45 -11.67
N LEU A 84 -4.36 -7.93 -12.74
CA LEU A 84 -5.38 -8.65 -13.51
C LEU A 84 -4.82 -9.93 -14.14
N TRP A 85 -3.58 -9.89 -14.65
CA TRP A 85 -2.91 -11.06 -15.20
C TRP A 85 -2.62 -12.13 -14.14
N VAL A 86 -2.21 -11.74 -12.93
CA VAL A 86 -2.04 -12.64 -11.78
C VAL A 86 -3.38 -13.26 -11.38
N ARG A 87 -4.46 -12.47 -11.35
CA ARG A 87 -5.81 -12.91 -10.96
C ARG A 87 -6.59 -13.63 -12.06
N ARG A 88 -6.03 -13.78 -13.27
CA ARG A 88 -6.74 -14.35 -14.44
C ARG A 88 -7.34 -15.73 -14.19
N SER A 89 -6.75 -16.54 -13.31
CA SER A 89 -7.23 -17.88 -12.97
C SER A 89 -8.36 -17.86 -11.93
N SER A 90 -8.47 -16.81 -11.11
CA SER A 90 -9.58 -16.64 -10.16
C SER A 90 -10.89 -16.25 -10.84
N LEU A 91 -10.82 -15.69 -12.05
CA LEU A 91 -12.00 -15.34 -12.87
C LEU A 91 -12.69 -16.55 -13.53
N ARG A 92 -12.24 -17.79 -13.28
CA ARG A 92 -12.80 -19.01 -13.89
C ARG A 92 -13.85 -19.75 -13.04
N LEU A 93 -14.35 -19.19 -11.94
CA LEU A 93 -15.43 -19.82 -11.17
C LEU A 93 -16.44 -18.79 -10.64
N GLN A 94 -17.41 -18.44 -11.49
CA GLN A 94 -18.85 -18.75 -11.32
C GLN A 94 -19.61 -18.46 -12.62
#